data_AF-A0A842QHB6-F1
#
_entry.id   AF-A0A842QHB6-F1
#
_cell.length_a   1.000
_cell.length_b   1.000
_cell.length_c   1.000
_cell.angle_alpha   90.00
_cell.angle_beta   90.00
_cell.angle_gamma   90.00
#
_symmetry.space_group_name_H-M   'P 1'
#
loop_
_entity.id
_entity.type
_entity.pdbx_description
1 polymer ?
#
loop_
_entity_poly.entity_id
_entity_poly.type
_entity_poly.pdbx_seq_one_letter_code
_entity_poly.pdbx_strand_id
1 'polypeptide(L)'
;MRWEAWKPHYQEIALRLNLDTEADQRATETLHQLLVDTNPEPMLQRLKSIIRGNDVVVCGAGPSLHRHLEEVTTNPRMSQAVFVAADGAASAFLEIRKTCDIIVTDLDGDRNDIGEMIQEGALA
;
A
#
# COMPACT_ATOMS: atom_id res chain seq x y z
N MET A 1 12.75 8.99 -9.79
CA MET A 1 12.73 9.00 -11.28
C MET A 1 12.89 10.46 -11.74
N ARG A 2 13.51 10.75 -12.89
CA ARG A 2 13.58 12.15 -13.40
C ARG A 2 12.24 12.53 -14.02
N TRP A 3 11.72 13.73 -13.72
CA TRP A 3 10.41 14.16 -14.19
C TRP A 3 10.31 14.14 -15.72
N GLU A 4 11.37 14.56 -16.41
CA GLU A 4 11.41 14.63 -17.87
C GLU A 4 11.20 13.25 -18.52
N ALA A 5 11.66 12.18 -17.86
CA ALA A 5 11.44 10.81 -18.32
C ALA A 5 10.04 10.28 -17.96
N TRP A 6 9.44 10.76 -16.86
CA TRP A 6 8.14 10.31 -16.40
C TRP A 6 6.97 11.06 -17.06
N LYS A 7 7.16 12.33 -17.39
CA LYS A 7 6.12 13.23 -17.93
C LYS A 7 5.35 12.64 -19.11
N PRO A 8 5.97 11.99 -20.12
CA PRO A 8 5.21 11.40 -21.22
C PRO A 8 4.25 10.29 -20.76
N HIS A 9 4.67 9.46 -19.79
CA HIS A 9 3.83 8.42 -19.22
C HIS A 9 2.67 9.00 -18.40
N TYR A 10 2.95 10.01 -17.57
CA TYR A 10 1.92 10.73 -16.84
C TYR A 10 0.86 11.33 -17.78
N GLN A 11 1.29 11.99 -18.86
CA GLN A 11 0.37 12.58 -19.84
C GLN A 11 -0.48 11.53 -20.56
N GLU A 12 0.09 10.35 -20.88
CA GLU A 12 -0.68 9.23 -21.43
C GLU A 12 -1.73 8.73 -20.45
N ILE A 13 -1.38 8.56 -19.18
CA ILE A 13 -2.29 8.12 -18.12
C ILE A 13 -3.41 9.14 -17.93
N ALA A 14 -3.08 10.42 -17.79
CA ALA A 14 -4.05 11.49 -17.60
C ALA A 14 -5.04 11.58 -18.77
N LEU A 15 -4.56 11.43 -20.01
CA LEU A 15 -5.43 11.38 -21.19
C LEU A 15 -6.34 10.16 -21.17
N ARG A 16 -5.80 8.97 -20.89
CA ARG A 16 -6.56 7.70 -20.88
C ARG A 16 -7.62 7.66 -19.80
N LEU A 17 -7.34 8.25 -18.63
CA LEU A 17 -8.24 8.31 -17.48
C LEU A 17 -9.09 9.59 -17.47
N ASN A 18 -8.92 10.48 -18.45
CA ASN A 18 -9.60 11.77 -18.54
C ASN A 18 -9.45 12.62 -17.25
N LEU A 19 -8.22 12.70 -16.73
CA LEU A 19 -7.88 13.44 -15.52
C LEU A 19 -7.69 14.93 -15.83
N ASP A 20 -8.15 15.78 -14.92
CA ASP A 20 -7.77 17.20 -14.87
C ASP A 20 -6.37 17.31 -14.22
N THR A 21 -5.34 17.53 -15.04
CA THR A 21 -3.96 17.64 -14.58
C THR A 21 -3.72 18.82 -13.65
N GLU A 22 -4.50 19.90 -13.80
CA GLU A 22 -4.43 21.05 -12.89
C GLU A 22 -5.05 20.70 -11.53
N ALA A 23 -6.14 19.93 -11.52
CA ALA A 23 -6.72 19.42 -10.27
C ALA A 23 -5.78 18.45 -9.55
N ASP A 24 -5.13 17.55 -10.29
CA ASP A 24 -4.15 16.61 -9.78
C ASP A 24 -2.95 17.34 -9.12
N GLN A 25 -2.45 18.39 -9.76
CA GLN A 25 -1.40 19.22 -9.17
C GLN A 25 -1.87 19.98 -7.92
N ARG A 26 -3.10 20.50 -7.91
CA ARG A 26 -3.69 21.12 -6.70
C ARG A 26 -3.83 20.13 -5.55
N ALA A 27 -4.23 18.89 -5.84
CA ALA A 27 -4.32 17.82 -4.84
C ALA A 27 -2.95 17.49 -4.25
N THR A 28 -1.92 17.39 -5.10
CA THR A 28 -0.52 17.20 -4.68
C THR A 28 -0.04 18.32 -3.75
N GLU A 29 -0.28 19.58 -4.11
CA GLU A 29 0.09 20.73 -3.28
C GLU A 29 -0.65 20.68 -1.92
N THR A 30 -1.94 20.34 -1.94
CA THR A 30 -2.73 20.20 -0.71
C THR A 30 -2.13 19.15 0.22
N LEU A 31 -1.81 17.97 -0.31
CA LEU A 31 -1.16 16.91 0.48
C LEU A 31 0.22 17.35 0.99
N HIS A 32 1.01 18.04 0.17
CA HIS A 32 2.30 18.57 0.60
C HIS A 32 2.16 19.52 1.79
N GLN A 33 1.21 20.45 1.75
CA GLN A 33 0.96 21.39 2.86
C GLN A 33 0.50 20.68 4.13
N LEU A 34 -0.24 19.57 4.02
CA LEU A 34 -0.63 18.76 5.18
C LEU A 34 0.56 18.02 5.82
N LEU A 35 1.58 17.68 5.02
CA LEU A 35 2.68 16.82 5.44
C LEU A 35 3.99 17.58 5.67
N VAL A 36 4.11 18.86 5.30
CA VAL A 36 5.37 19.62 5.31
C VAL A 36 6.07 19.62 6.68
N ASP A 37 5.29 19.70 7.76
CA ASP A 37 5.81 19.69 9.14
C ASP A 37 5.83 18.28 9.77
N THR A 38 5.41 17.25 9.03
CA THR A 38 5.39 15.86 9.52
C THR A 38 6.78 15.24 9.37
N ASN A 39 7.37 14.82 10.49
CA ASN A 39 8.62 14.05 10.48
C ASN A 39 8.33 12.55 10.20
N PRO A 40 8.76 11.99 9.06
CA PRO A 40 8.51 10.58 8.75
C PRO A 40 9.45 9.61 9.49
N GLU A 41 10.55 10.10 10.08
CA GLU A 41 11.62 9.26 10.64
C GLU A 41 11.12 8.22 11.68
N PRO A 42 10.23 8.55 12.63
CA PRO A 42 9.73 7.56 13.58
C PRO A 42 9.00 6.39 12.89
N MET A 43 8.21 6.68 11.85
CA MET A 43 7.50 5.65 11.08
C MET A 43 8.48 4.81 10.26
N LEU A 44 9.45 5.45 9.61
CA LEU A 44 10.49 4.77 8.83
C LEU A 44 11.33 3.82 9.70
N GLN A 45 11.64 4.19 10.95
CA GLN A 45 12.34 3.30 11.87
C GLN A 45 11.49 2.09 12.29
N ARG A 46 10.18 2.26 12.51
CA ARG A 46 9.27 1.14 12.78
C ARG A 46 9.20 0.19 11.58
N LEU A 47 8.96 0.71 10.38
CA LEU A 47 8.97 -0.08 9.15
C LEU A 47 10.28 -0.86 8.97
N LYS A 48 11.43 -0.19 9.19
CA LYS A 48 12.74 -0.82 9.13
C LYS A 48 12.91 -1.95 10.15
N SER A 49 12.39 -1.80 11.37
CA SER A 49 12.45 -2.86 12.38
C SER A 49 11.62 -4.09 12.02
N ILE A 50 10.51 -3.92 11.29
CA ILE A 50 9.65 -5.02 10.83
C ILE A 50 10.29 -5.71 9.62
N ILE A 51 10.77 -4.95 8.65
CA ILE A 51 11.22 -5.49 7.35
C ILE A 51 12.65 -6.06 7.40
N ARG A 52 13.56 -5.44 8.15
CA ARG A 52 15.00 -5.74 8.02
C ARG A 52 15.33 -7.16 8.47
N GLY A 53 15.83 -7.96 7.52
CA GLY A 53 16.29 -9.33 7.78
C GLY A 53 15.19 -10.39 7.66
N ASN A 54 13.98 -9.98 7.31
CA ASN A 54 12.85 -10.88 7.06
C ASN A 54 12.56 -10.96 5.55
N ASP A 55 11.99 -12.10 5.13
CA ASP A 55 11.39 -12.21 3.80
C ASP A 55 10.11 -11.37 3.75
N VAL A 56 9.91 -10.63 2.67
CA VAL A 56 8.75 -9.74 2.50
C VAL A 56 7.90 -10.20 1.32
N VAL A 57 6.60 -10.34 1.57
CA VAL A 57 5.60 -10.62 0.54
C VAL A 57 4.79 -9.35 0.30
N VAL A 58 4.88 -8.80 -0.90
CA VAL A 58 4.08 -7.63 -1.31
C VAL A 58 2.85 -8.10 -2.07
N CYS A 59 1.69 -7.77 -1.55
CA CYS A 59 0.39 -8.20 -2.05
C CYS A 59 -0.30 -7.04 -2.76
N GLY A 60 -0.51 -7.16 -4.07
CA GLY A 60 -1.36 -6.23 -4.84
C GLY A 60 -2.77 -6.80 -5.03
N ALA A 61 -3.75 -5.92 -5.21
CA ALA A 61 -5.19 -6.25 -5.35
C ALA A 61 -5.58 -6.88 -6.71
N GLY A 62 -4.73 -7.78 -7.24
CA GLY A 62 -5.03 -8.51 -8.47
C GLY A 62 -6.05 -9.63 -8.25
N PRO A 63 -6.79 -10.07 -9.29
CA PRO A 63 -7.86 -11.08 -9.16
C PRO A 63 -7.35 -12.45 -8.71
N SER A 64 -6.04 -12.71 -8.80
CA SER A 64 -5.42 -13.95 -8.33
C SER A 64 -4.99 -13.91 -6.85
N LEU A 65 -5.14 -12.76 -6.19
CA LEU A 65 -4.62 -12.52 -4.84
C LEU A 65 -5.16 -13.53 -3.83
N HIS A 66 -6.48 -13.73 -3.80
CA HIS A 66 -7.14 -14.62 -2.84
C HIS A 66 -6.54 -16.04 -2.87
N ARG A 67 -6.45 -16.64 -4.07
CA ARG A 67 -5.84 -17.97 -4.26
C ARG A 67 -4.38 -18.02 -3.79
N HIS A 68 -3.59 -17.02 -4.17
CA HIS A 68 -2.17 -16.99 -3.79
C HIS A 68 -1.97 -16.76 -2.28
N LEU A 69 -2.83 -15.96 -1.63
CA LEU A 69 -2.76 -15.74 -0.19
C LEU A 69 -3.03 -17.03 0.57
N GLU A 70 -4.02 -17.83 0.18
CA GLU A 70 -4.27 -19.14 0.80
C GLU A 70 -3.06 -20.07 0.66
N GLU A 71 -2.44 -20.12 -0.53
CA GLU A 71 -1.26 -20.95 -0.81
C GLU A 71 -0.02 -20.49 0.00
N VAL A 72 0.20 -19.18 0.08
CA VAL A 72 1.40 -18.60 0.73
C VAL A 72 1.25 -18.63 2.26
N THR A 73 0.09 -18.29 2.81
CA THR A 73 -0.14 -18.23 4.26
C THR A 73 -0.19 -19.61 4.92
N THR A 74 -0.43 -20.67 4.15
CA THR A 74 -0.38 -22.07 4.62
C THR A 74 0.99 -22.72 4.45
N ASN A 75 1.92 -22.07 3.73
CA ASN A 75 3.27 -22.58 3.52
C ASN A 75 4.14 -22.34 4.77
N PRO A 76 4.65 -23.40 5.44
CA PRO A 76 5.47 -23.25 6.64
C PRO A 76 6.72 -22.40 6.45
N ARG A 77 7.27 -22.34 5.23
CA ARG A 77 8.44 -21.52 4.90
C ARG A 77 8.15 -20.02 4.98
N MET A 78 6.88 -19.64 4.83
CA MET A 78 6.43 -18.25 4.83
C MET A 78 5.85 -17.83 6.19
N SER A 79 5.92 -18.70 7.20
CA SER A 79 5.36 -18.44 8.53
C SER A 79 6.01 -17.28 9.30
N GLN A 80 7.19 -16.84 8.86
CA GLN A 80 7.93 -15.70 9.41
C GLN A 80 8.06 -14.54 8.40
N ALA A 81 7.41 -14.65 7.24
CA ALA A 81 7.44 -13.60 6.24
C ALA A 81 6.57 -12.41 6.70
N VAL A 82 7.01 -11.21 6.36
CA VAL A 82 6.26 -9.97 6.57
C VAL A 82 5.34 -9.75 5.36
N PHE A 83 4.05 -9.63 5.61
CA PHE A 83 3.04 -9.37 4.58
C PHE A 83 2.73 -7.88 4.49
N VAL A 84 2.91 -7.33 3.29
CA VAL A 84 2.59 -5.93 2.97
C VAL A 84 1.41 -5.91 2.01
N ALA A 85 0.26 -5.42 2.46
CA ALA A 85 -0.91 -5.22 1.62
C ALA A 85 -0.88 -3.84 0.97
N ALA A 86 -0.97 -3.80 -0.36
CA ALA A 86 -1.17 -2.56 -1.11
C ALA A 86 -2.67 -2.26 -1.23
N ASP A 87 -3.12 -1.23 -0.53
CA ASP A 87 -4.46 -0.68 -0.54
C ASP A 87 -5.55 -1.78 -0.41
N GLY A 88 -6.42 -1.97 -1.40
CA GLY A 88 -7.49 -2.96 -1.41
C GLY A 88 -7.03 -4.42 -1.30
N ALA A 89 -5.72 -4.71 -1.37
CA ALA A 89 -5.20 -6.02 -0.99
C ALA A 89 -5.49 -6.37 0.47
N ALA A 90 -5.69 -5.37 1.34
CA ALA A 90 -6.03 -5.57 2.76
C ALA A 90 -7.36 -6.33 2.92
N SER A 91 -8.37 -6.03 2.10
CA SER A 91 -9.67 -6.72 2.11
C SER A 91 -9.53 -8.22 1.90
N ALA A 92 -8.63 -8.64 1.01
CA ALA A 92 -8.42 -10.07 0.74
C ALA A 92 -7.86 -10.84 1.96
N PHE A 93 -7.13 -10.18 2.86
CA PHE A 93 -6.69 -10.81 4.12
C PHE A 93 -7.85 -11.06 5.07
N LEU A 94 -8.76 -10.09 5.21
CA LEU A 94 -9.97 -10.20 6.04
C LEU A 94 -10.89 -11.32 5.55
N GLU A 95 -11.08 -11.43 4.23
CA GLU A 95 -11.93 -12.48 3.62
C GLU A 95 -11.47 -13.90 4.00
N ILE A 96 -10.15 -14.12 4.08
CA ILE A 96 -9.56 -15.42 4.49
C ILE A 96 -9.28 -15.51 5.99
N ARG A 97 -9.74 -14.52 6.78
CA ARG A 97 -9.53 -14.42 8.24
C ARG A 97 -8.04 -14.49 8.62
N LYS A 98 -7.22 -13.76 7.88
CA LYS A 98 -5.79 -13.56 8.14
C LYS A 98 -5.52 -12.07 8.34
N THR A 99 -4.32 -11.76 8.80
CA THR A 99 -3.84 -10.40 8.99
C THR A 99 -2.61 -10.16 8.11
N CYS A 100 -2.36 -8.90 7.78
CA CYS A 100 -1.10 -8.44 7.22
C CYS A 100 -0.33 -7.63 8.28
N ASP A 101 0.96 -7.43 8.06
CA ASP A 101 1.82 -6.69 8.99
C ASP A 101 1.85 -5.19 8.67
N ILE A 102 1.78 -4.84 7.38
CA ILE A 102 1.88 -3.47 6.88
C ILE A 102 0.82 -3.23 5.81
N ILE A 103 0.22 -2.05 5.83
CA ILE A 103 -0.63 -1.53 4.76
C ILE A 103 0.05 -0.31 4.14
N VAL A 104 0.04 -0.24 2.81
CA VAL A 104 0.43 0.96 2.07
C VAL A 104 -0.72 1.34 1.17
N THR A 105 -1.22 2.57 1.26
CA THR A 105 -2.45 2.98 0.59
C THR A 105 -2.37 4.44 0.12
N ASP A 106 -2.97 4.72 -1.02
CA ASP A 106 -3.31 6.04 -1.55
C ASP A 106 -4.73 6.49 -1.16
N LEU A 107 -5.38 5.73 -0.27
CA LEU A 107 -6.63 6.01 0.44
C LEU A 107 -7.92 5.88 -0.38
N ASP A 108 -7.90 5.15 -1.50
CA ASP A 108 -9.07 4.90 -2.33
C ASP A 108 -9.68 3.49 -2.18
N GLY A 109 -9.04 2.59 -1.43
CA GLY A 109 -9.58 1.29 -1.02
C GLY A 109 -10.70 1.34 0.02
N ASP A 110 -11.23 0.18 0.42
CA ASP A 110 -12.28 0.10 1.44
C ASP A 110 -11.74 0.55 2.80
N ARG A 111 -12.20 1.71 3.25
CA ARG A 111 -11.73 2.35 4.49
C ARG A 111 -12.11 1.56 5.75
N ASN A 112 -13.19 0.78 5.72
CA ASN A 112 -13.58 -0.06 6.84
C ASN A 112 -12.62 -1.23 6.96
N ASP A 113 -12.32 -1.90 5.84
CA ASP A 113 -11.39 -3.03 5.81
C ASP A 113 -9.97 -2.61 6.20
N ILE A 114 -9.49 -1.48 5.66
CA ILE A 114 -8.19 -0.90 6.06
C ILE A 114 -8.19 -0.57 7.56
N GLY A 115 -9.27 0.03 8.07
CA GLY A 115 -9.42 0.36 9.48
C GLY A 115 -9.41 -0.87 10.39
N GLU A 116 -10.13 -1.92 10.01
CA GLU A 116 -10.16 -3.21 10.71
C GLU A 116 -8.77 -3.83 10.75
N MET A 117 -8.02 -3.83 9.64
CA MET A 117 -6.66 -4.35 9.64
C MET A 117 -5.67 -3.58 10.50
N ILE A 118 -5.81 -2.24 10.58
CA ILE A 118 -5.03 -1.44 11.52
C ILE A 118 -5.38 -1.82 12.98
N GLN A 119 -6.66 -2.08 13.28
CA GLN A 119 -7.10 -2.50 14.62
C GLN A 119 -6.56 -3.89 14.99
N GLU A 120 -6.45 -4.80 14.03
CA GLU A 120 -5.82 -6.12 14.17
C GLU A 120 -4.27 -6.06 14.24
N GLY A 121 -3.69 -4.86 14.13
CA GLY A 121 -2.28 -4.60 14.41
C GLY A 121 -1.41 -4.28 13.20
N ALA A 122 -1.98 -4.16 12.00
CA ALA A 122 -1.22 -3.74 10.82
C ALA A 122 -0.69 -2.31 11.00
N LEU A 123 0.55 -2.10 10.60
CA LEU A 123 1.15 -0.76 10.52
C LEU A 123 0.73 -0.07 9.22
N ALA A 124 0.16 1.12 9.32
CA ALA A 124 -0.20 1.98 8.18
C ALA A 124 0.36 3.40 8.37
#